data_AF-A0A1C7IB67-F1
#
_entry.id   AF-A0A1C7IB67-F1
#
_cell.length_a   1.000
_cell.length_b   1.000
_cell.length_c   1.000
_cell.angle_alpha   90.00
_cell.angle_beta   90.00
_cell.angle_gamma   90.00
#
_symmetry.space_group_name_H-M   'P 1'
#
loop_
_entity.id
_entity.type
_entity.pdbx_description
1 polymer ?
#
loop_
_entity_poly.entity_id
_entity_poly.type
_entity_poly.pdbx_seq_one_letter_code
_entity_poly.pdbx_strand_id
1 'polypeptide(L)'
;MADSFNKDKLNVLLPLTKQKETEKYEAFASEAYSLEANVILYDDAILEIYSYNARVGTGNFGRIESPVILALPDELMSGIFIKSYCSKGSYFLKTKTDDPYLELQPILKKTGIDKVTPQTPYISSNFNEILDQQFQMLILYGSQTLILSIGLLCLIIFTGKLYCENYRDRLACRLFEGYTLELCMQKHFVLTFVNYIVSMLAIYVIGKMVNMTINGYIPVFTLVLDIICTIILCKKYTMKNLHEVLKGAE
;
A
#
# COMPACT_ATOMS: atom_id res chain seq x y z
N MET A 1 35.29 11.79 -20.65
CA MET A 1 34.03 11.19 -20.14
C MET A 1 33.19 12.17 -19.34
N ALA A 2 33.75 13.14 -18.59
CA ALA A 2 32.94 14.12 -17.86
C ALA A 2 32.15 15.08 -18.79
N ASP A 3 32.71 15.43 -19.94
CA ASP A 3 32.08 16.39 -20.88
C ASP A 3 30.91 15.83 -21.69
N SER A 4 30.65 14.51 -21.63
CA SER A 4 29.54 13.87 -22.33
C SER A 4 28.26 13.79 -21.49
N PHE A 5 28.31 14.13 -20.20
CA PHE A 5 27.13 14.11 -19.33
C PHE A 5 26.38 15.43 -19.43
N ASN A 6 25.06 15.36 -19.53
CA ASN A 6 24.15 16.49 -19.56
C ASN A 6 23.34 16.52 -18.26
N LYS A 7 23.38 17.65 -17.53
CA LYS A 7 22.72 17.78 -16.22
C LYS A 7 21.20 17.87 -16.30
N ASP A 8 20.66 18.31 -17.44
CA ASP A 8 19.23 18.55 -17.63
C ASP A 8 18.52 17.37 -18.32
N LYS A 9 19.27 16.31 -18.65
CA LYS A 9 18.78 15.11 -19.34
C LYS A 9 19.04 13.85 -18.53
N LEU A 10 18.28 12.79 -18.81
CA LEU A 10 18.59 11.47 -18.27
C LEU A 10 19.80 10.89 -19.02
N ASN A 11 20.94 10.76 -18.35
CA ASN A 11 22.12 10.18 -18.97
C ASN A 11 21.98 8.66 -19.00
N VAL A 12 22.04 8.05 -20.19
CA VAL A 12 21.95 6.61 -20.39
C VAL A 12 23.28 6.14 -20.96
N LEU A 13 24.09 5.45 -20.16
CA LEU A 13 25.28 4.80 -20.67
C LEU A 13 24.90 3.43 -21.22
N LEU A 14 25.03 3.29 -22.54
CA LEU A 14 24.62 2.10 -23.28
C LEU A 14 25.87 1.38 -23.81
N PRO A 15 26.01 0.07 -23.59
CA PRO A 15 27.14 -0.67 -24.14
C PRO A 15 27.05 -0.71 -25.66
N LEU A 16 28.20 -0.73 -26.34
CA LEU A 16 28.28 -0.84 -27.80
C LEU A 16 27.53 -2.07 -28.32
N THR A 17 27.58 -3.19 -27.59
CA THR A 17 26.80 -4.40 -27.93
C THR A 17 25.29 -4.18 -27.99
N LYS A 18 24.75 -3.16 -27.32
CA LYS A 18 23.31 -2.82 -27.27
C LYS A 18 22.97 -1.52 -27.99
N GLN A 19 23.84 -0.98 -28.85
CA GLN A 19 23.58 0.27 -29.58
C GLN A 19 22.26 0.28 -30.37
N LYS A 20 21.78 -0.89 -30.83
CA LYS A 20 20.48 -1.00 -31.52
C LYS A 20 19.27 -0.75 -30.61
N GLU A 21 19.46 -0.75 -29.29
CA GLU A 21 18.41 -0.49 -28.31
C GLU A 21 18.27 1.00 -27.93
N THR A 22 18.98 1.91 -28.59
CA THR A 22 18.95 3.35 -28.26
C THR A 22 17.51 3.92 -28.20
N GLU A 23 16.69 3.68 -29.22
CA GLU A 23 15.30 4.18 -29.28
C GLU A 23 14.45 3.71 -28.09
N LYS A 24 14.67 2.48 -27.62
CA LYS A 24 13.97 1.91 -26.46
C LYS A 24 14.29 2.69 -25.18
N TYR A 25 15.55 3.10 -25.00
CA TYR A 25 15.96 3.84 -23.82
C TYR A 25 15.61 5.33 -23.90
N GLU A 26 15.53 5.90 -25.11
CA GLU A 26 14.96 7.23 -25.34
C GLU A 26 13.48 7.27 -24.97
N ALA A 27 12.70 6.29 -25.44
CA ALA A 27 11.28 6.15 -25.05
C ALA A 27 11.13 5.97 -23.54
N PHE A 28 11.95 5.12 -22.92
CA PHE A 28 11.93 4.90 -21.47
C PHE A 28 12.20 6.18 -20.66
N ALA A 29 13.17 7.01 -21.08
CA ALA A 29 13.45 8.28 -20.41
C ALA A 29 12.23 9.21 -20.43
N SER A 30 11.56 9.30 -21.58
CA SER A 30 10.37 10.12 -21.75
C SER A 30 9.18 9.58 -20.95
N GLU A 31 8.92 8.27 -21.00
CA GLU A 31 7.76 7.66 -20.35
C GLU A 31 7.90 7.58 -18.82
N ALA A 32 9.08 7.16 -18.33
CA ALA A 32 9.28 6.89 -16.91
C ALA A 32 9.67 8.14 -16.11
N TYR A 33 10.37 9.10 -16.74
CA TYR A 33 10.93 10.26 -16.05
C TYR A 33 10.49 11.59 -16.65
N SER A 34 9.74 11.60 -17.76
CA SER A 34 9.37 12.84 -18.48
C SER A 34 10.60 13.69 -18.86
N LEU A 35 11.74 13.03 -19.13
CA LEU A 35 12.99 13.65 -19.52
C LEU A 35 13.46 13.15 -20.88
N GLU A 36 14.19 14.00 -21.61
CA GLU A 36 14.94 13.56 -22.77
C GLU A 36 16.14 12.71 -22.33
N ALA A 37 16.47 11.67 -23.11
CA ALA A 37 17.67 10.88 -22.89
C ALA A 37 18.91 11.55 -23.50
N ASN A 38 20.04 11.45 -22.80
CA ASN A 38 21.37 11.69 -23.33
C ASN A 38 22.11 10.34 -23.38
N VAL A 39 22.15 9.71 -24.56
CA VAL A 39 22.71 8.36 -24.72
C VAL A 39 24.22 8.45 -24.97
N ILE A 40 24.99 7.84 -24.07
CA ILE A 40 26.46 7.81 -24.10
C ILE A 40 26.87 6.36 -24.35
N LEU A 41 27.52 6.09 -25.47
CA LEU A 41 28.01 4.74 -25.77
C LEU A 41 29.31 4.47 -24.99
N TYR A 42 29.41 3.28 -24.40
CA TYR A 42 30.65 2.81 -23.77
C TYR A 42 31.06 1.44 -24.32
N ASP A 43 32.37 1.21 -24.41
CA ASP A 43 32.92 -0.06 -24.91
C ASP A 43 32.93 -1.10 -23.78
N ASP A 44 32.00 -2.05 -23.87
CA ASP A 44 31.82 -3.14 -22.91
C ASP A 44 32.76 -4.33 -23.14
N ALA A 45 33.57 -4.32 -24.21
CA ALA A 45 34.69 -5.25 -24.37
C ALA A 45 35.92 -4.79 -23.57
N ILE A 46 36.03 -3.50 -23.28
CA ILE A 46 37.15 -2.89 -22.55
C ILE A 46 36.77 -2.62 -21.09
N LEU A 47 35.55 -2.13 -20.83
CA LEU A 47 35.11 -1.72 -19.50
C LEU A 47 34.33 -2.84 -18.80
N GLU A 48 34.95 -3.39 -17.76
CA GLU A 48 34.28 -4.31 -16.85
C GLU A 48 33.53 -3.55 -15.75
N ILE A 49 32.26 -3.85 -15.57
CA ILE A 49 31.41 -3.22 -14.57
C ILE A 49 31.05 -4.25 -13.50
N TYR A 50 31.25 -3.87 -12.25
CA TYR A 50 31.05 -4.72 -11.10
C TYR A 50 29.93 -4.18 -10.21
N SER A 51 29.05 -5.08 -9.79
CA SER A 51 28.05 -4.88 -8.76
C SER A 51 28.66 -5.18 -7.39
N TYR A 52 28.43 -4.28 -6.45
CA TYR A 52 28.68 -4.52 -5.03
C TYR A 52 27.47 -5.11 -4.30
N ASN A 53 26.35 -5.30 -5.01
CA ASN A 53 25.13 -5.89 -4.46
C ASN A 53 25.22 -7.43 -4.54
N ALA A 54 25.24 -8.09 -3.37
CA ALA A 54 25.32 -9.55 -3.25
C ALA A 54 24.16 -10.32 -3.91
N ARG A 55 23.07 -9.65 -4.31
CA ARG A 55 21.94 -10.24 -5.04
C ARG A 55 22.02 -10.06 -6.56
N VAL A 56 22.99 -9.29 -7.07
CA VAL A 56 23.17 -8.98 -8.51
C VAL A 56 24.59 -9.33 -8.92
N GLY A 57 24.76 -10.15 -9.96
CA GLY A 57 26.08 -10.63 -10.40
C GLY A 57 26.60 -11.85 -9.62
N THR A 58 25.69 -12.70 -9.12
CA THR A 58 25.96 -13.84 -8.21
C THR A 58 26.82 -14.96 -8.80
N GLY A 59 27.14 -14.93 -10.09
CA GLY A 59 27.92 -15.97 -10.77
C GLY A 59 29.39 -15.64 -11.04
N ASN A 60 29.80 -14.36 -10.99
CA ASN A 60 31.11 -13.96 -11.53
C ASN A 60 31.77 -12.84 -10.70
N PHE A 61 31.92 -13.06 -9.39
CA PHE A 61 32.52 -12.10 -8.45
C PHE A 61 31.91 -10.69 -8.52
N GLY A 62 30.59 -10.61 -8.78
CA GLY A 62 29.88 -9.35 -8.91
C GLY A 62 29.96 -8.70 -10.30
N ARG A 63 30.72 -9.25 -11.27
CA ARG A 63 30.74 -8.70 -12.63
C ARG A 63 29.33 -8.72 -13.24
N ILE A 64 28.92 -7.58 -13.79
CA ILE A 64 27.69 -7.44 -14.58
C ILE A 64 28.08 -7.37 -16.05
N GLU A 65 27.50 -8.25 -16.85
CA GLU A 65 27.77 -8.29 -18.28
C GLU A 65 26.98 -7.18 -19.00
N SER A 66 27.72 -6.27 -19.64
CA SER A 66 27.21 -5.19 -20.49
C SER A 66 25.95 -4.48 -19.94
N PRO A 67 25.99 -3.94 -18.70
CA PRO A 67 24.84 -3.29 -18.10
C PRO A 67 24.52 -1.96 -18.77
N VAL A 68 23.23 -1.66 -18.89
CA VAL A 68 22.82 -0.28 -19.20
C VAL A 68 22.82 0.51 -17.89
N ILE A 69 23.57 1.62 -17.83
CA ILE A 69 23.67 2.44 -16.62
C ILE A 69 22.84 3.71 -16.83
N LEU A 70 21.92 3.97 -15.90
CA LEU A 70 21.14 5.20 -15.86
C LEU A 70 21.77 6.15 -14.82
N ALA A 71 22.21 7.32 -15.27
CA ALA A 71 22.70 8.39 -14.41
C ALA A 71 21.63 9.49 -14.34
N LEU A 72 20.92 9.48 -13.20
CA LEU A 72 19.78 10.34 -12.93
C LEU A 72 20.24 11.72 -12.44
N PRO A 73 19.59 12.81 -12.88
CA PRO A 73 19.82 14.14 -12.32
C PRO A 73 19.42 14.20 -10.84
N ASP A 74 20.10 15.04 -10.07
CA ASP A 74 19.94 15.16 -8.61
C ASP A 74 18.48 15.40 -8.17
N GLU A 75 17.69 16.09 -9.00
CA GLU A 75 16.28 16.35 -8.76
C GLU A 75 15.44 15.07 -8.69
N LEU A 76 15.75 14.09 -9.55
CA LEU A 76 15.10 12.78 -9.58
C LEU A 76 15.65 11.82 -8.50
N MET A 77 16.87 12.06 -8.02
CA MET A 77 17.48 11.30 -6.91
C MET A 77 16.74 11.47 -5.58
N SER A 78 15.96 12.55 -5.44
CA SER A 78 15.15 12.83 -4.25
C SER A 78 13.92 11.93 -4.10
N GLY A 79 13.53 11.23 -5.17
CA GLY A 79 12.37 10.36 -5.20
C GLY A 79 12.45 9.18 -4.22
N ILE A 80 11.29 8.82 -3.68
CA ILE A 80 11.09 7.68 -2.76
C ILE A 80 11.72 6.39 -3.32
N PHE A 81 11.78 6.22 -4.65
CA PHE A 81 12.26 5.01 -5.30
C PHE A 81 13.78 4.74 -5.18
N ILE A 82 14.65 5.76 -5.25
CA ILE A 82 16.12 5.56 -5.30
C ILE A 82 16.70 5.39 -3.90
N LYS A 83 16.20 6.15 -2.92
CA LYS A 83 16.53 5.96 -1.50
C LYS A 83 16.13 4.56 -1.00
N SER A 84 15.10 3.97 -1.60
CA SER A 84 14.57 2.65 -1.22
C SER A 84 15.35 1.47 -1.83
N TYR A 85 15.83 1.58 -3.08
CA TYR A 85 16.36 0.41 -3.81
C TYR A 85 17.87 0.21 -3.74
N CYS A 86 18.69 1.27 -3.57
CA CYS A 86 20.14 1.10 -3.68
C CYS A 86 20.85 0.77 -2.34
N SER A 87 20.32 1.20 -1.18
CA SER A 87 20.76 0.80 0.19
C SER A 87 20.33 1.77 1.31
N LYS A 88 19.50 2.80 1.04
CA LYS A 88 19.55 4.05 1.83
C LYS A 88 21.00 4.58 1.99
N GLY A 89 21.87 4.42 0.98
CA GLY A 89 23.25 4.93 1.01
C GLY A 89 24.12 4.40 2.15
N SER A 90 23.76 3.29 2.78
CA SER A 90 24.40 2.80 4.00
C SER A 90 25.44 1.70 3.66
N TYR A 91 26.68 1.91 4.09
CA TYR A 91 27.73 0.89 4.05
C TYR A 91 27.74 0.10 5.35
N PHE A 92 27.70 -1.22 5.28
CA PHE A 92 27.79 -2.08 6.46
C PHE A 92 29.26 -2.34 6.78
N LEU A 93 29.74 -1.72 7.86
CA LEU A 93 31.09 -1.88 8.35
C LEU A 93 31.05 -2.76 9.60
N LYS A 94 31.80 -3.88 9.57
CA LYS A 94 31.98 -4.73 10.74
C LYS A 94 33.02 -4.07 11.64
N THR A 95 32.58 -3.52 12.76
CA THR A 95 33.44 -2.99 13.81
C THR A 95 33.73 -4.07 14.85
N LYS A 96 34.88 -3.95 15.52
CA LYS A 96 35.33 -4.86 16.58
C LYS A 96 34.95 -4.36 17.97
N THR A 97 34.58 -3.09 18.10
CA THR A 97 34.19 -2.45 19.35
C THR A 97 32.69 -2.18 19.43
N ASP A 98 32.21 -1.96 20.65
CA ASP A 98 30.83 -1.55 20.96
C ASP A 98 30.52 -0.09 20.58
N ASP A 99 31.52 0.67 20.14
CA ASP A 99 31.36 2.02 19.57
C ASP A 99 31.96 2.05 18.15
N PRO A 100 31.12 1.86 17.12
CA PRO A 100 31.56 1.85 15.73
C PRO A 100 32.08 3.22 15.27
N TYR A 101 31.59 4.30 15.90
CA TYR A 101 31.94 5.66 15.51
C TYR A 101 33.35 5.97 15.96
N LEU A 102 33.71 5.63 17.20
CA LEU A 102 35.07 5.80 17.71
C LEU A 102 36.08 4.95 16.94
N GLU A 103 35.73 3.73 16.54
CA GLU A 103 36.60 2.89 15.71
C GLU A 103 36.88 3.51 14.33
N LEU A 104 35.85 4.11 13.71
CA LEU A 104 35.94 4.71 12.38
C LEU A 104 36.45 6.16 12.42
N GLN A 105 36.42 6.83 13.57
CA GLN A 105 36.77 8.24 13.73
C GLN A 105 38.14 8.62 13.13
N PRO A 106 39.23 7.84 13.29
CA PRO A 106 40.52 8.16 12.66
C PRO A 106 40.45 8.22 11.13
N ILE A 107 39.65 7.34 10.52
CA ILE A 107 39.45 7.28 9.07
C ILE A 107 38.54 8.43 8.61
N LEU A 108 37.48 8.72 9.36
CA LEU A 108 36.56 9.83 9.09
C LEU A 108 37.29 11.19 9.16
N LYS A 109 38.16 11.38 10.15
CA LYS A 109 39.02 12.58 10.27
C LYS A 109 40.00 12.70 9.11
N LYS A 110 40.63 11.60 8.69
CA LYS A 110 41.58 11.58 7.57
C LYS A 110 40.92 11.95 6.23
N THR A 111 39.64 11.61 6.07
CA THR A 111 38.86 11.91 4.86
C THR A 111 38.10 13.24 4.92
N GLY A 112 38.07 13.90 6.08
CA GLY A 112 37.35 15.16 6.31
C GLY A 112 35.83 15.01 6.43
N ILE A 113 35.33 13.79 6.58
CA ILE A 113 33.90 13.44 6.59
C ILE A 113 33.34 13.39 8.03
N ASP A 114 34.20 13.43 9.04
CA ASP A 114 33.82 13.43 10.47
C ASP A 114 32.87 14.58 10.84
N LYS A 115 33.05 15.77 10.24
CA LYS A 115 32.20 16.94 10.51
C LYS A 115 30.75 16.77 10.08
N VAL A 116 30.47 15.87 9.13
CA VAL A 116 29.13 15.62 8.58
C VAL A 116 28.58 14.25 8.99
N THR A 117 29.35 13.46 9.74
CA THR A 117 28.95 12.14 10.23
C THR A 117 28.86 12.17 11.76
N PRO A 118 27.72 12.56 12.34
CA PRO A 118 27.61 12.72 13.80
C PRO A 118 27.63 11.39 14.55
N GLN A 119 27.25 10.28 13.91
CA GLN A 119 27.21 8.93 14.51
C GLN A 119 27.18 7.84 13.43
N THR A 120 27.51 6.62 13.81
CA THR A 120 27.37 5.41 12.98
C THR A 120 26.49 4.39 13.69
N PRO A 121 25.17 4.35 13.39
CA PRO A 121 24.23 3.47 14.09
C PRO A 121 24.42 2.00 13.72
N TYR A 122 24.09 1.11 14.64
CA TYR A 122 24.08 -0.33 14.39
C TYR A 122 22.95 -0.76 13.46
N ILE A 123 23.18 -1.85 12.72
CA ILE A 123 22.16 -2.48 11.86
C ILE A 123 20.94 -2.90 12.69
N SER A 124 21.18 -3.48 13.87
CA SER A 124 20.12 -3.90 14.79
C SER A 124 19.25 -2.74 15.24
N SER A 125 19.83 -1.55 15.48
CA SER A 125 19.08 -0.36 15.86
C SER A 125 18.14 0.10 14.74
N ASN A 126 18.63 0.18 13.50
CA ASN A 126 17.79 0.55 12.35
C ASN A 126 16.69 -0.49 12.08
N PHE A 127 17.00 -1.78 12.26
CA PHE A 127 16.00 -2.85 12.16
C PHE A 127 14.91 -2.73 13.23
N ASN A 128 15.28 -2.45 14.47
CA ASN A 128 14.34 -2.23 15.57
C ASN A 128 13.50 -0.97 15.33
N GLU A 129 14.09 0.13 14.88
CA GLU A 129 13.36 1.35 14.54
C GLU A 129 12.35 1.13 13.41
N ILE A 130 12.73 0.39 12.37
CA ILE A 130 11.80 0.02 11.28
C ILE A 130 10.68 -0.88 11.82
N LEU A 131 11.00 -1.87 12.65
CA LEU A 131 9.99 -2.72 13.27
C LEU A 131 9.02 -1.90 14.11
N ASP A 132 9.53 -1.03 14.98
CA ASP A 132 8.72 -0.14 15.81
C ASP A 132 7.83 0.77 14.96
N GLN A 133 8.38 1.33 13.88
CA GLN A 133 7.60 2.12 12.93
C GLN A 133 6.47 1.29 12.30
N GLN A 134 6.73 0.05 11.87
CA GLN A 134 5.70 -0.81 11.32
C GLN A 134 4.64 -1.18 12.37
N PHE A 135 5.05 -1.46 13.62
CA PHE A 135 4.12 -1.70 14.72
C PHE A 135 3.25 -0.49 15.03
N GLN A 136 3.82 0.72 15.06
CA GLN A 136 3.05 1.95 15.27
C GLN A 136 2.03 2.19 14.16
N MET A 137 2.43 2.00 12.89
CA MET A 137 1.50 2.11 11.76
C MET A 137 0.40 1.05 11.81
N LEU A 138 0.73 -0.18 12.21
CA LEU A 138 -0.24 -1.26 12.40
C LEU A 138 -1.24 -0.93 13.53
N ILE A 139 -0.77 -0.40 14.66
CA ILE A 139 -1.64 0.04 15.76
C ILE A 139 -2.54 1.19 15.31
N LEU A 140 -2.00 2.16 14.58
CA LEU A 140 -2.77 3.31 14.08
C LEU A 140 -3.88 2.86 13.12
N TYR A 141 -3.54 2.13 12.06
CA TYR A 141 -4.53 1.67 11.10
C TYR A 141 -5.48 0.61 11.68
N GLY A 142 -4.97 -0.25 12.57
CA GLY A 142 -5.77 -1.23 13.28
C GLY A 142 -6.82 -0.59 14.18
N SER A 143 -6.42 0.43 14.96
CA SER A 143 -7.35 1.17 15.83
C SER A 143 -8.41 1.93 15.04
N GLN A 144 -8.02 2.60 13.94
CA GLN A 144 -8.97 3.26 13.03
C GLN A 144 -9.97 2.26 12.44
N THR A 145 -9.49 1.11 11.96
CA THR A 145 -10.34 0.04 11.41
C THR A 145 -11.32 -0.48 12.46
N LEU A 146 -10.86 -0.68 13.70
CA LEU A 146 -11.70 -1.15 14.81
C LEU A 146 -12.81 -0.14 15.13
N ILE A 147 -12.47 1.15 15.28
CA ILE A 147 -13.45 2.22 15.55
C ILE A 147 -14.50 2.30 14.43
N LEU A 148 -14.06 2.28 13.17
CA LEU A 148 -14.95 2.32 12.01
C LEU A 148 -15.84 1.08 11.94
N SER A 149 -15.32 -0.09 12.28
CA SER A 149 -16.09 -1.35 12.31
C SER A 149 -17.18 -1.32 13.38
N ILE A 150 -16.90 -0.76 14.56
CA ILE A 150 -17.92 -0.53 15.60
C ILE A 150 -19.00 0.43 15.08
N GLY A 151 -18.61 1.54 14.47
CA GLY A 151 -19.55 2.50 13.87
C GLY A 151 -20.45 1.86 12.81
N LEU A 152 -19.88 1.01 11.95
CA LEU A 152 -20.61 0.26 10.94
C LEU A 152 -21.63 -0.71 11.56
N LEU A 153 -21.24 -1.45 12.60
CA LEU A 153 -22.16 -2.33 13.33
C LEU A 153 -23.33 -1.54 13.96
N CYS A 154 -23.04 -0.39 14.57
CA CYS A 154 -24.07 0.50 15.11
C CYS A 154 -25.05 0.97 14.02
N LEU A 155 -24.54 1.34 12.84
CA LEU A 155 -25.37 1.76 11.71
C LEU A 155 -26.25 0.62 11.18
N ILE A 156 -25.71 -0.60 11.07
CA ILE A 156 -26.50 -1.79 10.69
C ILE A 156 -27.66 -1.99 11.67
N ILE A 157 -27.38 -1.99 12.97
CA ILE A 157 -28.39 -2.18 14.01
C ILE A 157 -29.45 -1.07 13.94
N PHE A 158 -29.01 0.18 13.81
CA PHE A 158 -29.89 1.35 13.74
C PHE A 158 -30.81 1.29 12.52
N THR A 159 -30.27 0.96 11.34
CA THR A 159 -31.03 0.91 10.09
C THR A 159 -32.07 -0.21 10.12
N GLY A 160 -31.69 -1.39 10.62
CA GLY A 160 -32.62 -2.51 10.80
C GLY A 160 -33.76 -2.18 11.78
N LYS A 161 -33.44 -1.50 12.89
CA LYS A 161 -34.44 -1.02 13.86
C LYS A 161 -35.38 0.02 13.24
N LEU A 162 -34.83 1.02 12.55
CA LEU A 162 -35.59 2.08 11.90
C LEU A 162 -36.56 1.52 10.85
N TYR A 163 -36.12 0.51 10.08
CA TYR A 163 -37.00 -0.16 9.14
C TYR A 163 -38.18 -0.87 9.84
N CYS A 164 -37.91 -1.60 10.93
CA CYS A 164 -38.95 -2.26 11.72
C CYS A 164 -39.97 -1.26 12.29
N GLU A 165 -39.50 -0.11 12.78
CA GLU A 165 -40.37 0.94 13.33
C GLU A 165 -41.19 1.64 12.25
N ASN A 166 -40.60 2.01 11.11
CA ASN A 166 -41.31 2.70 10.03
C ASN A 166 -42.40 1.85 9.36
N TYR A 167 -42.21 0.53 9.32
CA TYR A 167 -43.15 -0.40 8.67
C TYR A 167 -43.92 -1.27 9.67
N ARG A 168 -43.92 -0.91 10.97
CA ARG A 168 -44.42 -1.78 12.04
C ARG A 168 -45.84 -2.30 11.81
N ASP A 169 -46.77 -1.44 11.40
CA ASP A 169 -48.18 -1.82 11.23
C ASP A 169 -48.35 -2.75 10.03
N ARG A 170 -47.68 -2.43 8.91
CA ARG A 170 -47.69 -3.25 7.70
C ARG A 170 -47.04 -4.62 7.91
N LEU A 171 -45.97 -4.67 8.70
CA LEU A 171 -45.32 -5.89 9.13
C LEU A 171 -46.27 -6.74 9.97
N ALA A 172 -46.90 -6.15 10.99
CA ALA A 172 -47.86 -6.85 11.84
C ALA A 172 -49.02 -7.44 11.03
N CYS A 173 -49.67 -6.66 10.16
CA CYS A 173 -50.77 -7.13 9.30
C CYS A 173 -50.35 -8.33 8.43
N ARG A 174 -49.19 -8.26 7.77
CA ARG A 174 -48.70 -9.35 6.92
C ARG A 174 -48.33 -10.60 7.72
N LEU A 175 -47.79 -10.44 8.93
CA LEU A 175 -47.54 -11.58 9.80
C LEU A 175 -48.84 -12.24 10.28
N PHE A 176 -49.90 -11.46 10.55
CA PHE A 176 -51.24 -12.02 10.85
C PHE A 176 -51.85 -12.76 9.66
N GLU A 177 -51.61 -12.29 8.44
CA GLU A 177 -52.00 -12.98 7.20
C GLU A 177 -51.21 -14.29 6.95
N GLY A 178 -50.23 -14.62 7.80
CA GLY A 178 -49.46 -15.87 7.74
C GLY A 178 -48.19 -15.79 6.88
N TYR A 179 -47.76 -14.61 6.46
CA TYR A 179 -46.51 -14.45 5.70
C TYR A 179 -45.28 -14.71 6.59
N THR A 180 -44.24 -15.31 6.00
CA THR A 180 -42.95 -15.49 6.65
C THR A 180 -42.21 -14.15 6.79
N LEU A 181 -41.41 -14.03 7.85
CA LEU A 181 -40.62 -12.81 8.14
C LEU A 181 -39.72 -12.41 6.96
N GLU A 182 -39.18 -13.39 6.24
CA GLU A 182 -38.29 -13.20 5.10
C GLU A 182 -39.00 -12.52 3.92
N LEU A 183 -40.25 -12.93 3.62
CA LEU A 183 -41.06 -12.30 2.58
C LEU A 183 -41.41 -10.85 2.94
N CYS A 184 -41.65 -10.59 4.22
CA CYS A 184 -41.92 -9.23 4.72
C CYS A 184 -40.69 -8.31 4.57
N MET A 185 -39.49 -8.84 4.80
CA MET A 185 -38.23 -8.09 4.79
C MET A 185 -37.55 -8.05 3.42
N GLN A 186 -38.09 -8.72 2.40
CA GLN A 186 -37.49 -8.82 1.07
C GLN A 186 -37.09 -7.46 0.48
N LYS A 187 -37.93 -6.42 0.65
CA LYS A 187 -37.63 -5.07 0.14
C LYS A 187 -36.41 -4.45 0.79
N HIS A 188 -36.23 -4.66 2.09
CA HIS A 188 -35.07 -4.18 2.82
C HIS A 188 -33.80 -4.90 2.33
N PHE A 189 -33.85 -6.24 2.20
CA PHE A 189 -32.70 -7.00 1.70
C PHE A 189 -32.30 -6.62 0.27
N VAL A 190 -33.27 -6.38 -0.62
CA VAL A 190 -32.98 -5.89 -1.97
C VAL A 190 -32.28 -4.52 -1.93
N LEU A 191 -32.76 -3.60 -1.09
CA LEU A 191 -32.13 -2.29 -0.92
C LEU A 191 -30.70 -2.40 -0.38
N THR A 192 -30.49 -3.24 0.64
CA THR A 192 -29.16 -3.52 1.20
C THR A 192 -28.24 -4.06 0.11
N PHE A 193 -28.68 -5.05 -0.67
CA PHE A 193 -27.88 -5.63 -1.74
C PHE A 193 -27.48 -4.60 -2.80
N VAL A 194 -28.42 -3.74 -3.22
CA VAL A 194 -28.14 -2.62 -4.15
C VAL A 194 -27.11 -1.66 -3.56
N ASN A 195 -27.24 -1.30 -2.27
CA ASN A 195 -26.29 -0.40 -1.62
C ASN A 195 -24.86 -0.98 -1.59
N TYR A 196 -24.73 -2.29 -1.33
CA TYR A 196 -23.43 -2.97 -1.36
C TYR A 196 -22.84 -3.07 -2.77
N ILE A 197 -23.65 -3.29 -3.81
CA ILE A 197 -23.19 -3.26 -5.21
C ILE A 197 -22.65 -1.87 -5.56
N VAL A 198 -23.39 -0.81 -5.23
CA VAL A 198 -22.97 0.57 -5.50
C VAL A 198 -21.68 0.90 -4.75
N SER A 199 -21.58 0.48 -3.48
CA SER A 199 -20.38 0.67 -2.67
C SER A 199 -19.17 -0.07 -3.24
N MET A 200 -19.36 -1.32 -3.70
CA MET A 200 -18.31 -2.10 -4.37
C MET A 200 -17.80 -1.43 -5.65
N LEU A 201 -18.72 -0.88 -6.45
CA LEU A 201 -18.37 -0.19 -7.68
C LEU A 201 -17.61 1.11 -7.39
N ALA A 202 -18.04 1.87 -6.37
CA ALA A 202 -17.34 3.06 -5.91
C ALA A 202 -15.92 2.73 -5.42
N ILE A 203 -15.78 1.69 -4.59
CA ILE A 203 -14.50 1.20 -4.09
C ILE A 203 -13.58 0.80 -5.26
N TYR A 204 -14.08 0.04 -6.23
CA TYR A 204 -13.32 -0.35 -7.42
C TYR A 204 -12.79 0.84 -8.23
N VAL A 205 -13.64 1.84 -8.47
CA VAL A 205 -13.25 3.06 -9.20
C VAL A 205 -12.17 3.83 -8.45
N ILE A 206 -12.32 4.00 -7.14
CA ILE A 206 -11.33 4.67 -6.29
C ILE A 206 -10.00 3.89 -6.29
N GLY A 207 -10.04 2.57 -6.17
CA GLY A 207 -8.83 1.74 -6.22
C GLY A 207 -8.06 1.88 -7.52
N LYS A 208 -8.77 1.98 -8.65
CA LYS A 208 -8.15 2.23 -9.95
C LYS A 208 -7.50 3.61 -10.02
N MET A 209 -8.12 4.65 -9.44
CA MET A 209 -7.53 5.99 -9.38
C MET A 209 -6.25 6.02 -8.53
N VAL A 210 -6.20 5.23 -7.46
CA VAL A 210 -5.08 5.21 -6.49
C VAL A 210 -4.05 4.11 -6.80
N ASN A 211 -4.24 3.32 -7.87
CA ASN A 211 -3.41 2.15 -8.21
C ASN A 211 -3.22 1.16 -7.03
N MET A 212 -4.26 0.97 -6.22
CA MET A 212 -4.25 0.03 -5.11
C MET A 212 -5.08 -1.21 -5.42
N THR A 213 -4.53 -2.39 -5.12
CA THR A 213 -5.25 -3.65 -5.18
C THR A 213 -6.22 -3.76 -4.00
N ILE A 214 -7.51 -3.81 -4.29
CA ILE A 214 -8.55 -3.92 -3.25
C ILE A 214 -8.89 -5.38 -3.00
N ASN A 215 -8.98 -5.74 -1.72
CA ASN A 215 -9.47 -7.05 -1.30
C ASN A 215 -11.01 -7.10 -1.38
N GLY A 216 -11.54 -7.78 -2.40
CA GLY A 216 -12.98 -7.94 -2.63
C GLY A 216 -13.70 -8.85 -1.62
N TYR A 217 -12.98 -9.58 -0.76
CA TYR A 217 -13.61 -10.46 0.23
C TYR A 217 -14.23 -9.69 1.41
N ILE A 218 -13.68 -8.52 1.76
CA ILE A 218 -14.14 -7.74 2.93
C ILE A 218 -15.60 -7.28 2.76
N PRO A 219 -16.02 -6.69 1.63
CA PRO A 219 -17.39 -6.25 1.46
C PRO A 219 -18.40 -7.40 1.47
N VAL A 220 -18.03 -8.55 0.90
CA VAL A 220 -18.85 -9.77 0.93
C VAL A 220 -19.06 -10.25 2.36
N PHE A 221 -17.99 -10.30 3.16
CA PHE A 221 -18.10 -10.65 4.58
C PHE A 221 -19.01 -9.69 5.34
N THR A 222 -18.87 -8.38 5.12
CA THR A 222 -19.70 -7.39 5.79
C THR A 222 -21.18 -7.47 5.37
N LEU A 223 -21.48 -7.78 4.12
CA LEU A 223 -22.86 -7.99 3.64
C LEU A 223 -23.51 -9.18 4.34
N VAL A 224 -22.78 -10.30 4.47
CA VAL A 224 -23.28 -11.48 5.19
C VAL A 224 -23.55 -11.15 6.65
N LEU A 225 -22.66 -10.42 7.30
CA LEU A 225 -22.82 -10.00 8.69
C LEU A 225 -24.04 -9.08 8.87
N ASP A 226 -24.23 -8.11 7.96
CA ASP A 226 -25.40 -7.22 7.97
C ASP A 226 -26.71 -8.02 7.86
N ILE A 227 -26.81 -8.93 6.90
CA ILE A 227 -27.99 -9.79 6.73
C ILE A 227 -28.29 -10.58 8.00
N ILE A 228 -27.27 -11.19 8.62
CA ILE A 228 -27.44 -11.96 9.87
C ILE A 228 -27.93 -11.06 11.01
N CYS A 229 -27.28 -9.92 11.24
CA CYS A 229 -27.67 -8.96 12.28
C CYS A 229 -29.10 -8.46 12.09
N THR A 230 -29.45 -8.11 10.85
CA THR A 230 -30.77 -7.61 10.50
C THR A 230 -31.86 -8.67 10.69
N ILE A 231 -31.63 -9.93 10.33
CA ILE A 231 -32.57 -11.04 10.59
C ILE A 231 -32.79 -11.23 12.10
N ILE A 232 -31.72 -11.25 12.89
CA ILE A 232 -31.81 -11.44 14.36
C ILE A 232 -32.61 -10.31 15.00
N LEU A 233 -32.32 -9.06 14.63
CA LEU A 233 -33.03 -7.88 15.13
C LEU A 233 -34.51 -7.92 14.75
N CYS A 234 -34.82 -8.21 13.49
CA CYS A 234 -36.19 -8.26 13.00
C CYS A 234 -37.01 -9.35 13.70
N LYS A 235 -36.43 -10.54 13.94
CA LYS A 235 -37.10 -11.60 14.71
C LYS A 235 -37.46 -11.12 16.12
N LYS A 236 -36.49 -10.51 16.81
CA LYS A 236 -36.69 -10.01 18.18
C LYS A 236 -37.73 -8.89 18.24
N TYR A 237 -37.68 -7.94 17.31
CA TYR A 237 -38.62 -6.83 17.24
C TYR A 237 -40.03 -7.28 16.87
N THR A 238 -40.15 -8.18 15.90
CA THR A 238 -41.45 -8.68 15.44
C THR A 238 -42.17 -9.48 16.54
N MET A 239 -41.45 -10.33 17.29
CA MET A 239 -42.06 -11.04 18.43
C MET A 239 -42.57 -10.08 19.50
N LYS A 240 -41.80 -9.03 19.80
CA LYS A 240 -42.21 -8.01 20.78
C LYS A 240 -43.42 -7.21 20.29
N ASN A 241 -43.37 -6.77 19.04
CA ASN A 241 -44.41 -5.94 18.44
C ASN A 241 -45.73 -6.70 18.25
N LEU A 242 -45.68 -7.97 17.82
CA LEU A 242 -46.87 -8.82 17.73
C LEU A 242 -47.57 -8.97 19.09
N HIS A 243 -46.80 -9.11 20.17
CA HIS A 243 -47.32 -9.19 21.54
C HIS A 243 -47.95 -7.87 22.01
N GLU A 244 -47.40 -6.73 21.61
CA GLU A 244 -47.95 -5.40 21.93
C GLU A 244 -49.24 -5.13 21.14
N VAL A 245 -49.26 -5.43 19.84
CA VAL A 245 -50.44 -5.30 18.97
C VAL A 245 -51.58 -6.24 19.42
N LEU A 246 -51.28 -7.50 19.79
CA LEU A 246 -52.26 -8.45 20.32
C LEU A 246 -52.90 -8.02 21.65
N LYS A 247 -52.20 -7.20 22.43
CA LYS A 247 -52.70 -6.67 23.71
C LYS A 247 -53.58 -5.42 23.54
N GLY A 248 -53.81 -4.97 22.30
CA GLY A 248 -54.60 -3.78 22.02
C GLY A 248 -53.92 -2.48 22.45
N ALA A 249 -52.58 -2.46 22.44
CA ALA A 249 -51.86 -1.20 22.63
C ALA A 249 -52.08 -0.32 21.38
N GLU A 250 -52.90 0.72 21.54
CA GLU A 250 -53.04 1.85 20.60
C GLU A 250 -51.68 2.50 20.30
#